data_AF-A0A1V4SEH6-F1
#
_entry.id   AF-A0A1V4SEH6-F1
#
_cell.length_a   1.000
_cell.length_b   1.000
_cell.length_c   1.000
_cell.angle_alpha   90.00
_cell.angle_beta   90.00
_cell.angle_gamma   90.00
#
_symmetry.space_group_name_H-M   'P 1'
#
loop_
_entity.id
_entity.type
_entity.pdbx_description
1 polymer ?
#
loop_
_entity_poly.entity_id
_entity_poly.type
_entity_poly.pdbx_seq_one_letter_code
_entity_poly.pdbx_strand_id
1 'polypeptide(L)'
;MKRFISISGSISFKRYTNESWSLCIEVIQNDIVPLFMEIQLLDFNKANVVTIKSAKTKECIDLSISEKDNESIIDYNESKYMVKISRSEMGAIAAFILQYYRDSYASVDHLDIETKHNGNLGSDATFVIVANEFAQPMSGEEAKKILGIG
;
A
#
# COMPACT_ATOMS: atom_id res chain seq x y z
N MET A 1 -7.95 3.55 20.02
CA MET A 1 -7.12 2.35 20.21
C MET A 1 -6.03 2.29 19.15
N LYS A 2 -4.76 2.18 19.58
CA LYS A 2 -3.60 1.95 18.70
C LYS A 2 -3.32 0.45 18.62
N ARG A 3 -3.06 -0.07 17.43
CA ARG A 3 -2.75 -1.47 17.17
C ARG A 3 -1.35 -1.62 16.57
N PHE A 4 -0.81 -2.82 16.61
CA PHE A 4 0.54 -3.12 16.14
C PHE A 4 0.56 -4.45 15.42
N ILE A 5 1.14 -4.48 14.22
CA ILE A 5 1.45 -5.71 13.50
C ILE A 5 2.89 -5.70 12.97
N SER A 6 3.42 -6.90 12.83
CA SER A 6 4.66 -7.14 12.11
C SER A 6 4.36 -7.90 10.83
N ILE A 7 4.88 -7.43 9.71
CA ILE A 7 4.83 -8.10 8.42
C ILE A 7 6.21 -8.64 8.04
N SER A 8 6.25 -9.65 7.20
CA SER A 8 7.48 -10.27 6.67
C SER A 8 7.98 -9.55 5.42
N GLY A 9 7.07 -8.94 4.65
CA GLY A 9 7.40 -8.08 3.51
C GLY A 9 8.21 -6.84 3.91
N SER A 10 8.90 -6.26 2.93
CA SER A 10 9.69 -5.04 3.11
C SER A 10 8.83 -3.78 3.20
N ILE A 11 9.27 -2.82 4.02
CA ILE A 11 8.83 -1.43 3.93
C ILE A 11 10.05 -0.63 3.46
N SER A 12 9.87 0.20 2.43
CA SER A 12 10.96 0.98 1.86
C SER A 12 10.50 2.36 1.40
N PHE A 13 11.41 3.32 1.50
CA PHE A 13 11.27 4.65 0.92
C PHE A 13 12.10 4.70 -0.37
N LYS A 14 11.50 5.17 -1.46
CA LYS A 14 12.17 5.35 -2.75
C LYS A 14 12.01 6.79 -3.20
N ARG A 15 13.12 7.46 -3.47
CA ARG A 15 13.12 8.81 -4.04
C ARG A 15 13.49 8.73 -5.52
N TYR A 16 12.66 9.32 -6.37
CA TYR A 16 12.89 9.35 -7.82
C TYR A 16 13.50 10.68 -8.25
N THR A 17 12.97 11.78 -7.70
CA THR A 17 13.47 13.14 -7.92
C THR A 17 13.48 13.91 -6.60
N ASN A 18 13.84 15.19 -6.61
CA ASN A 18 13.75 16.04 -5.43
C ASN A 18 12.30 16.29 -4.99
N GLU A 19 11.34 16.19 -5.93
CA GLU A 19 9.92 16.44 -5.68
C GLU A 19 9.09 15.16 -5.54
N SER A 20 9.53 14.07 -6.18
CA SER A 20 8.77 12.83 -6.29
C SER A 20 9.42 11.67 -5.55
N TRP A 21 8.62 11.01 -4.70
CA TRP A 21 9.04 9.88 -3.89
C TRP A 21 7.86 8.96 -3.56
N SER A 22 8.17 7.73 -3.15
CA SER A 22 7.19 6.74 -2.74
C SER A 22 7.55 6.05 -1.43
N LEU A 23 6.51 5.69 -0.68
CA LEU A 23 6.58 4.80 0.47
C LEU A 23 5.93 3.48 0.08
N CYS A 24 6.73 2.43 -0.05
CA CYS A 24 6.28 1.12 -0.50
C CYS A 24 6.15 0.14 0.67
N ILE A 25 5.04 -0.60 0.70
CA ILE A 25 4.86 -1.80 1.52
C ILE A 25 4.73 -3.00 0.60
N GLU A 26 5.66 -3.93 0.70
CA GLU A 26 5.56 -5.24 0.09
C GLU A 26 4.67 -6.14 0.95
N VAL A 27 3.66 -6.76 0.32
CA VAL A 27 2.76 -7.72 0.93
C VAL A 27 3.08 -9.11 0.36
N ILE A 28 3.37 -10.05 1.26
CA ILE A 28 3.51 -11.47 0.92
C ILE A 28 2.29 -12.25 1.43
N GLN A 29 2.06 -13.45 0.89
CA GLN A 29 0.90 -14.29 1.23
C GLN A 29 0.61 -14.42 2.73
N ASN A 30 1.65 -14.71 3.53
CA ASN A 30 1.51 -14.89 4.97
C ASN A 30 1.12 -13.60 5.73
N ASP A 31 1.36 -12.43 5.14
CA ASP A 31 1.06 -11.13 5.74
C ASP A 31 -0.36 -10.65 5.39
N ILE A 32 -1.01 -11.24 4.39
CA ILE A 32 -2.31 -10.76 3.88
C ILE A 32 -3.37 -10.76 4.97
N VAL A 33 -3.64 -11.92 5.60
CA VAL A 33 -4.69 -12.03 6.62
C VAL A 33 -4.47 -11.06 7.79
N PRO A 34 -3.28 -11.00 8.45
CA PRO A 34 -3.08 -10.07 9.55
C PRO A 34 -3.16 -8.60 9.11
N LEU A 35 -2.62 -8.25 7.94
CA LEU A 35 -2.70 -6.88 7.42
C LEU A 35 -4.15 -6.47 7.11
N PHE A 36 -4.89 -7.35 6.43
CA PHE A 36 -6.29 -7.11 6.07
C PHE A 36 -7.17 -6.91 7.30
N MET A 37 -7.00 -7.74 8.34
CA MET A 37 -7.77 -7.61 9.57
C MET A 37 -7.58 -6.24 10.23
N GLU A 38 -6.34 -5.74 10.27
CA GLU A 38 -6.07 -4.41 10.85
C GLU A 38 -6.63 -3.27 10.00
N ILE A 39 -6.57 -3.40 8.66
CA ILE A 39 -7.23 -2.47 7.73
C ILE A 39 -8.75 -2.43 7.99
N GLN A 40 -9.40 -3.57 8.16
CA GLN A 40 -10.83 -3.63 8.45
C GLN A 40 -11.14 -3.00 9.82
N LEU A 41 -10.31 -3.23 10.83
CA LEU A 41 -10.49 -2.58 12.13
C LEU A 41 -10.39 -1.05 12.05
N LEU A 42 -9.52 -0.51 11.19
CA LEU A 42 -9.48 0.93 10.90
C LEU A 42 -10.77 1.39 10.20
N ASP A 43 -11.18 0.72 9.14
CA ASP A 43 -12.33 1.14 8.32
C ASP A 43 -13.65 1.14 9.14
N PHE A 44 -13.85 0.11 9.97
CA PHE A 44 -15.01 0.00 10.88
C PHE A 44 -14.89 0.86 12.16
N ASN A 45 -13.91 1.77 12.24
CA ASN A 45 -13.65 2.64 13.39
C ASN A 45 -13.48 1.87 14.71
N LYS A 46 -12.91 0.66 14.66
CA LYS A 46 -12.57 -0.15 15.83
C LYS A 46 -11.12 0.04 16.27
N ALA A 47 -10.29 0.59 15.39
CA ALA A 47 -8.95 1.10 15.68
C ALA A 47 -8.81 2.52 15.12
N ASN A 48 -7.92 3.32 15.71
CA ASN A 48 -7.61 4.67 15.20
C ASN A 48 -6.33 4.68 14.36
N VAL A 49 -5.36 3.86 14.76
CA VAL A 49 -4.05 3.77 14.11
C VAL A 49 -3.57 2.33 14.20
N VAL A 50 -2.99 1.82 13.12
CA VAL A 50 -2.19 0.59 13.14
C VAL A 50 -0.73 0.94 12.84
N THR A 51 0.17 0.53 13.72
CA THR A 51 1.60 0.53 13.43
C THR A 51 1.94 -0.74 12.68
N ILE A 52 2.49 -0.60 11.47
CA ILE A 52 2.97 -1.71 10.65
C ILE A 52 4.49 -1.68 10.68
N LYS A 53 5.12 -2.77 11.11
CA LYS A 53 6.57 -2.93 11.15
C LYS A 53 7.02 -4.02 10.21
N SER A 54 8.02 -3.75 9.38
CA SER A 54 8.67 -4.80 8.59
C SER A 54 9.65 -5.58 9.45
N ALA A 55 9.51 -6.91 9.49
CA ALA A 55 10.51 -7.79 10.07
C ALA A 55 11.81 -7.82 9.24
N LYS A 56 11.70 -7.59 7.92
CA LYS A 56 12.82 -7.62 6.96
C LYS A 56 13.65 -6.34 7.00
N THR A 57 13.03 -5.16 6.89
CA THR A 57 13.76 -3.88 6.86
C THR A 57 13.82 -3.16 8.20
N LYS A 58 13.06 -3.62 9.21
CA LYS A 58 12.88 -2.98 10.53
C LYS A 58 12.18 -1.62 10.51
N GLU A 59 11.90 -1.08 9.32
CA GLU A 59 11.12 0.13 9.09
C GLU A 59 9.70 0.00 9.66
N CYS A 60 9.11 1.14 10.02
CA CYS A 60 7.76 1.18 10.56
C CYS A 60 6.98 2.39 10.04
N ILE A 61 5.67 2.19 9.90
CA ILE A 61 4.73 3.23 9.52
C ILE A 61 3.53 3.21 10.47
N ASP A 62 2.89 4.36 10.65
CA ASP A 62 1.57 4.44 11.27
C ASP A 62 0.52 4.69 10.19
N LEU A 63 -0.42 3.77 10.04
CA LEU A 63 -1.54 3.87 9.10
C LEU A 63 -2.83 4.22 9.85
N SER A 64 -3.60 5.15 9.30
CA SER A 64 -4.89 5.59 9.84
C SER A 64 -5.84 6.06 8.73
N ILE A 65 -7.12 6.21 9.05
CA ILE A 65 -8.10 6.81 8.13
C ILE A 65 -7.96 8.34 8.17
N SER A 66 -7.97 8.98 7.00
CA SER A 66 -7.99 10.43 6.88
C SER A 66 -9.32 11.00 7.37
N GLU A 67 -9.28 12.08 8.14
CA GLU A 67 -10.48 12.82 8.57
C GLU A 67 -11.08 13.67 7.44
N LYS A 68 -10.30 13.92 6.38
CA LYS A 68 -10.77 14.58 5.16
C LYS A 68 -11.14 13.49 4.16
N ASP A 69 -12.43 13.34 3.90
CA ASP A 69 -12.99 12.20 3.15
C ASP A 69 -12.34 11.95 1.77
N ASN A 70 -11.71 12.96 1.16
CA ASN A 70 -11.18 12.88 -0.21
C ASN A 70 -9.65 13.03 -0.32
N GLU A 71 -8.90 13.02 0.77
CA GLU A 71 -7.45 13.25 0.71
C GLU A 71 -6.67 12.20 1.49
N SER A 72 -5.79 11.47 0.78
CA SER A 72 -4.69 10.73 1.38
C SER A 72 -3.46 11.63 1.60
N ILE A 73 -2.78 11.43 2.72
CA ILE A 73 -1.64 12.24 3.15
C ILE A 73 -0.57 11.31 3.73
N ILE A 74 0.69 11.53 3.33
CA ILE A 74 1.83 10.97 4.05
C ILE A 74 2.56 12.12 4.74
N ASP A 75 2.70 12.03 6.05
CA ASP A 75 3.53 12.92 6.85
C ASP A 75 4.77 12.17 7.34
N TYR A 76 5.86 12.88 7.59
CA TYR A 76 7.04 12.32 8.24
C TYR A 76 7.33 13.11 9.52
N ASN A 77 7.16 12.46 10.67
CA ASN A 77 7.37 13.09 11.98
C ASN A 77 8.17 12.15 12.89
N GLU A 78 9.10 12.69 13.68
CA GLU A 78 9.87 11.95 14.70
C GLU A 78 10.45 10.62 14.20
N SER A 79 11.02 10.63 12.99
CA SER A 79 11.62 9.45 12.35
C SER A 79 10.62 8.34 11.97
N LYS A 80 9.35 8.68 11.79
CA LYS A 80 8.30 7.73 11.41
C LYS A 80 7.38 8.30 10.33
N TYR A 81 7.03 7.46 9.37
CA TYR A 81 6.01 7.79 8.37
C TYR A 81 4.61 7.61 8.97
N MET A 82 3.79 8.64 8.82
CA MET A 82 2.37 8.62 9.15
C MET A 82 1.57 8.68 7.86
N VAL A 83 0.85 7.62 7.56
CA VAL A 83 0.01 7.47 6.37
C VAL A 83 -1.44 7.62 6.80
N LYS A 84 -2.13 8.62 6.27
CA LYS A 84 -3.56 8.83 6.41
C LYS A 84 -4.21 8.55 5.07
N ILE A 85 -5.06 7.53 5.01
CA ILE A 85 -5.68 7.09 3.76
C ILE A 85 -7.16 7.44 3.76
N SER A 86 -7.68 7.97 2.64
CA SER A 86 -9.12 8.19 2.48
C SER A 86 -9.90 6.88 2.58
N ARG A 87 -11.19 6.92 2.92
CA ARG A 87 -11.99 5.69 3.01
C ARG A 87 -12.11 4.97 1.67
N SER A 88 -12.23 5.72 0.58
CA SER A 88 -12.28 5.16 -0.77
C SER A 88 -11.02 4.40 -1.13
N GLU A 89 -9.85 4.98 -0.84
CA GLU A 89 -8.56 4.34 -1.11
C GLU A 89 -8.31 3.16 -0.16
N MET A 90 -8.78 3.24 1.09
CA MET A 90 -8.75 2.09 2.00
C MET A 90 -9.58 0.92 1.45
N GLY A 91 -10.74 1.21 0.86
CA GLY A 91 -11.54 0.22 0.15
C GLY A 91 -10.82 -0.39 -1.05
N ALA A 92 -10.07 0.42 -1.81
CA ALA A 92 -9.24 -0.07 -2.92
C ALA A 92 -8.11 -0.99 -2.44
N ILE A 93 -7.39 -0.62 -1.37
CA ILE A 93 -6.38 -1.47 -0.74
C ILE A 93 -7.00 -2.80 -0.30
N ALA A 94 -8.14 -2.74 0.39
CA ALA A 94 -8.85 -3.93 0.88
C ALA A 94 -9.23 -4.86 -0.27
N ALA A 95 -9.77 -4.32 -1.38
CA ALA A 95 -10.12 -5.09 -2.56
C ALA A 95 -8.88 -5.74 -3.21
N PHE A 96 -7.79 -4.99 -3.35
CA PHE A 96 -6.52 -5.50 -3.90
C PHE A 96 -5.96 -6.66 -3.06
N ILE A 97 -5.90 -6.50 -1.74
CA ILE A 97 -5.42 -7.53 -0.81
C ILE A 97 -6.32 -8.78 -0.85
N LEU A 98 -7.64 -8.61 -0.88
CA LEU A 98 -8.58 -9.73 -0.95
C LEU A 98 -8.48 -10.51 -2.27
N GLN A 99 -8.29 -9.81 -3.39
CA GLN A 99 -8.06 -10.47 -4.67
C GLN A 99 -6.78 -11.29 -4.63
N TYR A 100 -5.69 -10.71 -4.11
CA TYR A 100 -4.42 -11.40 -3.95
C TYR A 100 -4.53 -12.63 -3.02
N TYR A 101 -5.32 -12.52 -1.95
CA TYR A 101 -5.61 -13.65 -1.06
C TYR A 101 -6.37 -14.77 -1.78
N ARG A 102 -7.42 -14.42 -2.52
CA ARG A 102 -8.29 -15.38 -3.23
C ARG A 102 -7.51 -16.15 -4.30
N ASP A 103 -6.73 -15.43 -5.10
CA ASP A 103 -6.12 -15.96 -6.32
C ASP A 103 -4.70 -16.50 -6.06
N SER A 104 -4.14 -16.26 -4.88
CA SER A 104 -2.73 -16.50 -4.53
C SER A 104 -1.70 -15.68 -5.33
N TYR A 105 -2.15 -14.85 -6.28
CA TYR A 105 -1.36 -13.85 -7.00
C TYR A 105 -2.19 -12.59 -7.22
N ALA A 106 -1.56 -11.42 -7.31
CA ALA A 106 -2.23 -10.16 -7.66
C ALA A 106 -2.35 -10.00 -9.18
N SER A 107 -3.40 -9.33 -9.67
CA SER A 107 -3.56 -9.07 -11.12
C SER A 107 -2.56 -8.05 -11.68
N VAL A 108 -1.97 -7.24 -10.81
CA VAL A 108 -0.92 -6.25 -11.09
C VAL A 108 0.13 -6.35 -9.98
N ASP A 109 1.34 -5.89 -10.25
CA ASP A 109 2.47 -5.95 -9.31
C ASP A 109 2.34 -4.95 -8.16
N HIS A 110 1.64 -3.83 -8.36
CA HIS A 110 1.40 -2.85 -7.30
C HIS A 110 0.09 -2.09 -7.44
N LEU A 111 -0.36 -1.51 -6.33
CA LEU A 111 -1.42 -0.51 -6.24
C LEU A 111 -0.79 0.82 -5.81
N ASP A 112 -0.95 1.86 -6.63
CA ASP A 112 -0.53 3.22 -6.33
C ASP A 112 -1.67 4.04 -5.71
N ILE A 113 -1.32 4.81 -4.69
CA ILE A 113 -2.22 5.77 -4.04
C ILE A 113 -1.50 7.11 -4.02
N GLU A 114 -2.04 8.06 -4.78
CA GLU A 114 -1.54 9.43 -4.79
C GLU A 114 -1.83 10.08 -3.45
N THR A 115 -0.80 10.65 -2.84
CA THR A 115 -0.91 11.29 -1.53
C THR A 115 -0.35 12.68 -1.56
N LYS A 116 -0.96 13.57 -0.78
CA LYS A 116 -0.37 14.89 -0.52
C LYS A 116 0.73 14.74 0.53
N HIS A 117 1.76 15.58 0.44
CA HIS A 117 2.77 15.71 1.49
C HIS A 117 2.91 17.16 1.91
N ASN A 118 2.87 17.40 3.23
CA ASN A 118 3.05 18.73 3.82
C ASN A 118 4.43 18.87 4.50
N GLY A 119 5.51 18.49 3.81
CA GLY A 119 6.86 18.51 4.39
C GLY A 119 8.00 18.67 3.38
N ASN A 120 9.22 18.50 3.88
CA ASN A 120 10.46 18.82 3.15
C ASN A 120 10.95 17.69 2.22
N LEU A 121 10.18 16.62 2.04
CA LEU A 121 10.61 15.45 1.27
C LEU A 121 10.27 15.52 -0.23
N GLY A 122 9.60 16.59 -0.66
CA GLY A 122 9.05 16.77 -2.00
C GLY A 122 7.52 16.75 -1.97
N SER A 123 6.89 17.48 -2.90
CA SER A 123 5.43 17.66 -2.91
C SER A 123 4.63 16.44 -3.40
N ASP A 124 5.24 15.59 -4.22
CA ASP A 124 4.59 14.45 -4.87
C ASP A 124 4.93 13.14 -4.16
N ALA A 125 4.03 12.69 -3.30
CA ALA A 125 4.20 11.48 -2.51
C ALA A 125 3.23 10.38 -2.98
N THR A 126 3.74 9.17 -3.20
CA THR A 126 2.90 8.02 -3.53
C THR A 126 3.00 6.95 -2.44
N PHE A 127 1.86 6.48 -1.95
CA PHE A 127 1.82 5.28 -1.12
C PHE A 127 1.58 4.06 -2.01
N VAL A 128 2.46 3.06 -1.93
CA VAL A 128 2.45 1.93 -2.86
C VAL A 128 2.31 0.61 -2.10
N ILE A 129 1.30 -0.19 -2.44
CA ILE A 129 1.17 -1.57 -1.97
C ILE A 129 1.68 -2.50 -3.07
N VAL A 130 2.79 -3.18 -2.81
CA VAL A 130 3.45 -4.08 -3.79
C VAL A 130 3.08 -5.53 -3.47
N ALA A 131 2.60 -6.28 -4.44
CA ALA A 131 2.40 -7.72 -4.31
C ALA A 131 3.69 -8.46 -4.69
N ASN A 132 4.08 -9.43 -3.86
CA ASN A 132 5.26 -10.25 -4.14
C ASN A 132 5.04 -11.25 -5.29
N GLU A 133 3.82 -11.77 -5.42
CA GLU A 133 3.41 -12.65 -6.53
C GLU A 133 2.30 -11.98 -7.33
N PHE A 134 2.53 -11.83 -8.65
CA PHE A 134 1.59 -11.17 -9.54
C PHE A 134 1.58 -11.82 -10.93
N ALA A 135 0.46 -11.65 -11.65
CA ALA A 135 0.32 -12.11 -13.01
C ALA A 135 1.32 -11.36 -13.92
N GLN A 136 2.12 -12.12 -14.68
CA GLN A 136 3.03 -11.50 -15.64
C GLN A 136 2.23 -10.77 -16.72
N PRO A 137 2.69 -9.58 -17.16
CA PRO A 137 2.01 -8.84 -18.21
C PRO A 137 1.94 -9.71 -19.47
N MET A 138 0.78 -9.67 -20.13
CA MET A 138 0.56 -10.38 -21.39
C MET A 138 1.61 -9.96 -22.41
N SER A 139 2.24 -10.92 -23.06
CA SER A 139 3.20 -10.64 -24.12
C SER A 139 2.51 -10.02 -25.34
N GLY A 140 3.26 -9.24 -26.13
CA GLY A 140 2.71 -8.65 -27.35
C GLY A 140 2.22 -9.69 -28.37
N GLU A 141 2.80 -10.89 -28.38
CA GLU A 141 2.38 -12.01 -29.23
C GLU A 141 1.07 -12.64 -28.76
N GLU A 142 0.90 -12.82 -27.44
CA GLU A 142 -0.35 -13.28 -26.86
C GLU A 142 -1.47 -12.27 -27.10
N ALA A 143 -1.19 -10.97 -26.97
CA ALA A 143 -2.15 -9.90 -27.25
C ALA A 143 -2.58 -9.92 -28.73
N LYS A 144 -1.63 -10.04 -29.66
CA LYS A 144 -1.90 -10.18 -31.10
C LYS A 144 -2.80 -11.37 -31.42
N LYS A 145 -2.52 -12.53 -30.81
CA LYS A 145 -3.31 -13.75 -30.98
C LYS A 145 -4.74 -13.60 -30.46
N ILE A 146 -4.92 -12.94 -29.32
CA ILE A 146 -6.24 -12.68 -28.71
C ILE A 146 -7.04 -11.65 -29.53
N LEU A 147 -6.38 -10.62 -30.04
CA LEU A 147 -7.00 -9.57 -30.86
C LEU A 147 -7.23 -9.99 -32.31
N GLY A 148 -6.76 -11.17 -32.72
CA GLY A 148 -6.85 -11.64 -34.12
C GLY A 148 -6.00 -10.83 -35.09
N ILE A 149 -4.96 -10.14 -34.59
CA ILE A 149 -4.03 -9.34 -35.38
C ILE A 149 -2.75 -10.17 -35.54
N GLY A 150 -2.79 -11.12 -36.47
CA GLY A 150 -1.66 -11.97 -36.87
C GLY A 150 -1.13 -11.58 -38.23
#